data_AF-A0A942T1K5-F1
#
_entry.id   AF-A0A942T1K5-F1
#
_cell.length_a   1.000
_cell.length_b   1.000
_cell.length_c   1.000
_cell.angle_alpha   90.00
_cell.angle_beta   90.00
_cell.angle_gamma   90.00
#
_symmetry.space_group_name_H-M   'P 1'
#
loop_
_entity.id
_entity.type
_entity.pdbx_description
1 polymer ?
#
loop_
_entity_poly.entity_id
_entity_poly.type
_entity_poly.pdbx_seq_one_letter_code
_entity_poly.pdbx_strand_id
1 'polypeptide(L)'
;MLQDILDFFGRAICHQLEERSLHVDGKSLSICARDTGIYIGIFSTHIYLHLVKRKVAVTIPTVKTSFFLLLFMVPLMIDGVGSYAHLFESTNARRLVTGICFGWVLPYFVYPIVKGKSLEDTSRPVINRYIDLIVPILVSVCLGMVVFSGIIHYLVLNSFIVFMIIIWFSLFASFLFLGISLLGLKWTLSSISSLIFLSLLSLLHQLIIS
;
A
#
# COMPACT_ATOMS: atom_id res chain seq x y z
N MET A 1 24.65 1.55 -5.59
CA MET A 1 24.13 2.74 -4.89
C MET A 1 22.61 2.85 -4.94
N LEU A 2 21.98 3.05 -6.11
CA LEU A 2 20.52 3.19 -6.16
C LEU A 2 19.78 1.90 -5.76
N GLN A 3 20.24 0.74 -6.23
CA GLN A 3 19.67 -0.55 -5.83
C GLN A 3 19.76 -0.79 -4.32
N ASP A 4 20.90 -0.48 -3.70
CA ASP A 4 21.09 -0.63 -2.25
C ASP A 4 20.10 0.23 -1.45
N ILE A 5 19.77 1.44 -1.93
CA ILE A 5 18.76 2.30 -1.32
C ILE A 5 17.36 1.67 -1.44
N LEU A 6 17.03 1.12 -2.61
CA LEU A 6 15.73 0.46 -2.83
C LEU A 6 15.57 -0.78 -1.95
N ASP A 7 16.64 -1.56 -1.82
CA ASP A 7 16.67 -2.75 -0.99
C ASP A 7 16.63 -2.38 0.50
N PHE A 8 17.30 -1.30 0.90
CA PHE A 8 17.26 -0.78 2.27
C PHE A 8 15.84 -0.39 2.70
N PHE A 9 15.10 0.36 1.89
CA PHE A 9 13.72 0.72 2.22
C PHE A 9 12.74 -0.44 2.04
N GLY A 10 12.96 -1.34 1.08
CA GLY A 10 12.17 -2.57 0.94
C GLY A 10 12.27 -3.47 2.18
N ARG A 11 13.47 -3.61 2.73
CA ARG A 11 13.75 -4.39 3.95
C ARG A 11 13.01 -3.89 5.19
N ALA A 12 12.67 -2.60 5.24
CA ALA A 12 11.90 -2.06 6.35
C ALA A 12 10.52 -2.74 6.47
N ILE A 13 9.94 -3.27 5.40
CA ILE A 13 8.60 -3.85 5.44
C ILE A 13 8.55 -5.30 4.95
N CYS A 14 9.65 -5.83 4.41
CA CYS A 14 9.69 -7.12 3.77
C CYS A 14 10.97 -7.89 4.10
N HIS A 15 10.86 -9.22 4.12
CA HIS A 15 12.00 -10.12 4.36
C HIS A 15 12.90 -10.33 3.14
N GLN A 16 12.48 -9.87 1.96
CA GLN A 16 13.25 -9.95 0.70
C GLN A 16 13.64 -11.38 0.29
N LEU A 17 12.83 -12.37 0.66
CA LEU A 17 13.02 -13.76 0.25
C LEU A 17 12.79 -13.90 -1.26
N GLU A 18 13.85 -14.30 -1.99
CA GLU A 18 13.88 -14.39 -3.45
C GLU A 18 12.74 -15.25 -4.00
N GLU A 19 12.48 -16.41 -3.40
CA GLU A 19 11.43 -17.33 -3.85
C GLU A 19 9.99 -16.76 -3.70
N ARG A 20 9.83 -15.72 -2.86
CA ARG A 20 8.54 -15.03 -2.62
C ARG A 20 8.42 -13.72 -3.37
N SER A 21 9.46 -13.30 -4.08
CA SER A 21 9.53 -12.06 -4.83
C SER A 21 9.22 -12.27 -6.31
N LEU A 22 8.65 -11.24 -6.94
CA LEU A 22 8.51 -11.24 -8.40
C LEU A 22 9.88 -10.96 -9.03
N HIS A 23 10.14 -11.63 -10.16
CA HIS A 23 11.38 -11.51 -10.89
C HIS A 23 11.17 -10.69 -12.16
N VAL A 24 11.99 -9.66 -12.34
CA VAL A 24 11.94 -8.72 -13.45
C VAL A 24 13.38 -8.44 -13.89
N ASP A 25 13.64 -8.47 -15.20
CA ASP A 25 15.00 -8.34 -15.77
C ASP A 25 16.02 -9.32 -15.15
N GLY A 26 15.57 -10.53 -14.76
CA GLY A 26 16.40 -11.53 -14.09
C GLY A 26 16.76 -11.20 -12.64
N LYS A 27 16.14 -10.19 -12.02
CA LYS A 27 16.36 -9.79 -10.63
C LYS A 27 15.08 -9.87 -9.82
N SER A 28 15.19 -10.25 -8.55
CA SER A 28 14.09 -10.14 -7.59
C SER A 28 13.84 -8.69 -7.17
N LEU A 29 12.57 -8.27 -7.12
CA LEU A 29 12.18 -6.98 -6.56
C LEU A 29 12.59 -6.84 -5.08
N SER A 30 12.71 -5.60 -4.59
CA SER A 30 13.13 -5.34 -3.20
C SER A 30 12.08 -5.72 -2.15
N ILE A 31 10.89 -6.14 -2.57
CA ILE A 31 9.80 -6.62 -1.73
C ILE A 31 9.13 -7.84 -2.36
N CYS A 32 8.40 -8.60 -1.54
CA CYS A 32 7.73 -9.82 -1.99
C CYS A 32 6.51 -9.52 -2.88
N ALA A 33 6.01 -10.55 -3.56
CA ALA A 33 4.83 -10.45 -4.43
C ALA A 33 3.59 -9.95 -3.67
N ARG A 34 3.48 -10.23 -2.36
CA ARG A 34 2.36 -9.80 -1.52
C ARG A 34 2.37 -8.29 -1.31
N ASP A 35 3.50 -7.75 -0.87
CA ASP A 35 3.66 -6.32 -0.64
C ASP A 35 3.53 -5.54 -1.97
N THR A 36 4.05 -6.11 -3.06
CA THR A 36 3.84 -5.58 -4.41
C THR A 36 2.34 -5.44 -4.71
N GLY A 37 1.55 -6.48 -4.43
CA GLY A 37 0.10 -6.45 -4.60
C GLY A 37 -0.59 -5.40 -3.72
N ILE A 38 -0.18 -5.29 -2.45
CA ILE A 38 -0.69 -4.27 -1.52
C ILE A 38 -0.49 -2.88 -2.12
N TYR A 39 0.72 -2.54 -2.56
CA TYR A 39 1.01 -1.22 -3.11
C TYR A 39 0.32 -0.94 -4.45
N ILE A 40 0.10 -1.96 -5.30
CA ILE A 40 -0.71 -1.83 -6.52
C ILE A 40 -2.16 -1.49 -6.17
N GLY A 41 -2.78 -2.21 -5.23
CA GLY A 41 -4.16 -1.96 -4.80
C GLY A 41 -4.32 -0.58 -4.16
N ILE A 42 -3.39 -0.23 -3.28
CA ILE A 42 -3.29 1.09 -2.65
C ILE A 42 -3.22 2.18 -3.72
N PHE A 43 -2.28 2.06 -4.66
CA PHE A 43 -2.06 3.08 -5.69
C PHE A 43 -3.33 3.26 -6.54
N SER A 44 -3.90 2.17 -7.03
CA SER A 44 -5.08 2.17 -7.91
C SER A 44 -6.29 2.85 -7.27
N THR A 45 -6.54 2.58 -5.99
CA THR A 45 -7.67 3.18 -5.29
C THR A 45 -7.37 4.62 -4.91
N HIS A 46 -6.16 4.92 -4.44
CA HIS A 46 -5.79 6.28 -4.06
C HIS A 46 -5.81 7.24 -5.27
N ILE A 47 -5.28 6.82 -6.43
CA ILE A 47 -5.30 7.64 -7.63
C ILE A 47 -6.72 7.85 -8.14
N TYR A 48 -7.57 6.81 -8.13
CA TYR A 48 -8.98 6.94 -8.47
C TYR A 48 -9.69 7.97 -7.58
N LEU A 49 -9.56 7.85 -6.25
CA LEU A 49 -10.17 8.77 -5.30
C LEU A 49 -9.64 10.20 -5.48
N HIS A 50 -8.34 10.35 -5.72
CA HIS A 50 -7.74 11.65 -5.99
C HIS A 50 -8.31 12.28 -7.27
N LEU A 51 -8.44 11.53 -8.37
CA LEU A 51 -8.95 12.07 -9.62
C LEU A 51 -10.46 12.39 -9.55
N VAL A 52 -11.26 11.51 -8.95
CA VAL A 52 -12.73 11.57 -8.99
C VAL A 52 -13.33 12.33 -7.80
N LYS A 53 -12.71 12.28 -6.62
CA LYS A 53 -13.29 12.79 -5.36
C LYS A 53 -12.51 13.96 -4.75
N ARG A 54 -11.45 14.48 -5.39
CA ARG A 54 -10.65 15.62 -4.87
C ARG A 54 -11.47 16.86 -4.51
N LYS A 55 -12.50 17.23 -5.29
CA LYS A 55 -13.33 18.42 -5.05
C LYS A 55 -14.58 18.16 -4.20
N VAL A 56 -14.75 16.93 -3.71
CA VAL A 56 -15.95 16.48 -3.02
C VAL A 56 -15.67 16.29 -1.53
N ALA A 57 -16.53 16.79 -0.65
CA ALA A 57 -16.49 16.42 0.78
C ALA A 57 -16.90 14.95 0.93
N VAL A 58 -15.98 14.11 1.41
CA VAL A 58 -16.18 12.67 1.57
C VAL A 58 -15.85 12.26 3.00
N THR A 59 -16.65 11.33 3.52
CA THR A 59 -16.40 10.64 4.78
C THR A 59 -16.10 9.16 4.52
N ILE A 60 -15.71 8.42 5.56
CA ILE A 60 -15.45 6.98 5.51
C ILE A 60 -16.67 6.20 4.95
N PRO A 61 -16.47 4.95 4.47
CA PRO A 61 -17.58 4.13 4.00
C PRO A 61 -18.63 3.89 5.09
N THR A 62 -19.87 3.63 4.69
CA THR A 62 -20.94 3.28 5.64
C THR A 62 -20.57 2.03 6.44
N VAL A 63 -21.15 1.83 7.64
CA VAL A 63 -20.84 0.66 8.49
C VAL A 63 -20.96 -0.66 7.72
N LYS A 64 -22.04 -0.85 6.95
CA LYS A 64 -22.25 -2.05 6.12
C LYS A 64 -21.15 -2.23 5.08
N THR A 65 -20.80 -1.15 4.36
CA THR A 65 -19.74 -1.17 3.36
C THR A 65 -18.37 -1.41 3.99
N SER A 66 -18.12 -0.85 5.17
CA SER A 66 -16.87 -1.04 5.90
C SER A 66 -16.67 -2.50 6.29
N PHE A 67 -17.69 -3.18 6.85
CA PHE A 67 -17.61 -4.62 7.11
C PHE A 67 -17.39 -5.45 5.84
N PHE A 68 -18.07 -5.10 4.75
CA PHE A 68 -17.86 -5.75 3.46
C PHE A 68 -16.43 -5.57 2.94
N LEU A 69 -15.85 -4.37 3.06
CA LEU A 69 -14.47 -4.10 2.67
C LEU A 69 -13.46 -4.86 3.54
N LEU A 70 -13.69 -4.92 4.84
CA LEU A 70 -12.80 -5.64 5.77
C LEU A 70 -12.72 -7.15 5.44
N LEU A 71 -13.77 -7.73 4.86
CA LEU A 71 -13.73 -9.11 4.38
C LEU A 71 -12.63 -9.34 3.31
N PHE A 72 -12.34 -8.35 2.47
CA PHE A 72 -11.28 -8.46 1.45
C PHE A 72 -9.86 -8.44 2.01
N MET A 73 -9.69 -8.04 3.27
CA MET A 73 -8.39 -8.11 3.94
C MET A 73 -8.07 -9.53 4.45
N VAL A 74 -9.10 -10.33 4.72
CA VAL A 74 -8.98 -11.67 5.31
C VAL A 74 -8.14 -12.65 4.46
N PRO A 75 -8.28 -12.72 3.11
CA PRO A 75 -7.48 -13.63 2.29
C PRO A 75 -5.97 -13.45 2.47
N LEU A 76 -5.50 -12.21 2.62
CA LEU A 76 -4.09 -11.93 2.89
C LEU A 76 -3.66 -12.41 4.26
N MET A 77 -4.50 -12.22 5.28
CA MET A 77 -4.20 -12.70 6.63
C MET A 77 -4.09 -14.23 6.65
N ILE A 78 -5.02 -14.93 5.98
CA ILE A 78 -4.98 -16.39 5.86
C ILE A 78 -3.75 -16.85 5.08
N ASP A 79 -3.48 -16.25 3.91
CA ASP A 79 -2.34 -16.58 3.07
C ASP A 79 -0.99 -16.27 3.76
N GLY A 80 -0.93 -15.18 4.52
CA GLY A 80 0.21 -14.81 5.33
C GLY A 80 0.46 -15.78 6.46
N VAL A 81 -0.47 -15.83 7.42
CA VAL A 81 -0.35 -16.68 8.61
C VAL A 81 -0.18 -18.14 8.22
N GLY A 82 -0.97 -18.65 7.27
CA GLY A 82 -0.88 -20.05 6.84
C GLY A 82 0.45 -20.40 6.18
N SER A 83 1.00 -19.52 5.34
CA SER A 83 2.30 -19.76 4.71
C SER A 83 3.46 -19.63 5.71
N TYR A 84 3.40 -18.71 6.67
CA TYR A 84 4.42 -18.59 7.72
C TYR A 84 4.35 -19.71 8.77
N ALA A 85 3.16 -20.28 9.01
CA ALA A 85 2.95 -21.43 9.88
C ALA A 85 3.19 -22.78 9.18
N HIS A 86 3.72 -22.78 7.95
CA HIS A 86 3.98 -23.97 7.15
C HIS A 86 2.76 -24.88 6.92
N LEU A 87 1.53 -24.32 6.94
CA LEU A 87 0.30 -25.07 6.70
C LEU A 87 0.10 -25.39 5.20
N PHE A 88 0.61 -24.53 4.32
CA PHE A 88 0.62 -24.72 2.88
C PHE A 88 1.68 -23.82 2.23
N GLU A 89 2.13 -24.22 1.04
CA GLU A 89 2.95 -23.37 0.19
C GLU A 89 2.10 -22.35 -0.57
N SER A 90 2.54 -21.09 -0.56
CA SER A 90 1.88 -20.03 -1.33
C SER A 90 2.64 -19.77 -2.62
N THR A 91 1.92 -19.47 -3.70
CA THR A 91 2.52 -19.11 -5.00
C THR A 91 2.59 -17.59 -5.13
N ASN A 92 3.52 -17.08 -5.93
CA ASN A 92 3.65 -15.62 -6.12
C ASN A 92 2.38 -15.00 -6.75
N ALA A 93 1.66 -15.73 -7.59
CA ALA A 93 0.36 -15.31 -8.10
C ALA A 93 -0.67 -15.16 -6.97
N ARG A 94 -0.77 -16.15 -6.07
CA ARG A 94 -1.67 -16.08 -4.90
C ARG A 94 -1.30 -14.92 -3.98
N ARG A 95 0.00 -14.76 -3.68
CA ARG A 95 0.53 -13.65 -2.86
C ARG A 95 0.16 -12.29 -3.46
N LEU A 96 0.32 -12.13 -4.77
CA LEU A 96 -0.02 -10.90 -5.48
C LEU A 96 -1.52 -10.59 -5.40
N VAL A 97 -2.37 -11.58 -5.66
CA VAL A 97 -3.84 -11.41 -5.63
C VAL A 97 -4.32 -11.07 -4.23
N THR A 98 -3.88 -11.80 -3.20
CA THR A 98 -4.26 -11.50 -1.80
C THR A 98 -3.72 -10.13 -1.37
N GLY A 99 -2.52 -9.78 -1.82
CA GLY A 99 -1.94 -8.44 -1.72
C GLY A 99 -2.86 -7.34 -2.25
N ILE A 100 -3.31 -7.47 -3.50
CA ILE A 100 -4.22 -6.52 -4.15
C ILE A 100 -5.53 -6.41 -3.37
N CYS A 101 -6.13 -7.55 -2.96
CA CYS A 101 -7.36 -7.58 -2.17
C CYS A 101 -7.24 -6.86 -0.82
N PHE A 102 -6.06 -6.84 -0.22
CA PHE A 102 -5.83 -6.06 0.99
C PHE A 102 -5.60 -4.58 0.67
N GLY A 103 -4.70 -4.30 -0.29
CA GLY A 103 -4.24 -2.96 -0.62
C GLY A 103 -5.34 -2.03 -1.14
N TRP A 104 -6.24 -2.54 -1.98
CA TRP A 104 -7.31 -1.71 -2.57
C TRP A 104 -8.32 -1.19 -1.53
N VAL A 105 -8.41 -1.83 -0.37
CA VAL A 105 -9.34 -1.42 0.70
C VAL A 105 -8.85 -0.18 1.44
N LEU A 106 -7.54 -0.11 1.74
CA LEU A 106 -6.96 0.88 2.64
C LEU A 106 -7.29 2.34 2.27
N PRO A 107 -7.21 2.77 0.99
CA PRO A 107 -7.42 4.17 0.64
C PRO A 107 -8.85 4.66 0.88
N TYR A 108 -9.87 3.79 0.89
CA TYR A 108 -11.24 4.22 1.23
C TYR A 108 -11.36 4.73 2.67
N PHE A 109 -10.51 4.27 3.58
CA PHE A 109 -10.48 4.75 4.96
C PHE A 109 -9.52 5.92 5.12
N VAL A 110 -8.31 5.81 4.58
CA VAL A 110 -7.26 6.81 4.79
C VAL A 110 -7.54 8.11 4.04
N TYR A 111 -8.03 8.05 2.80
CA TYR A 111 -8.21 9.24 1.96
C TYR A 111 -9.22 10.25 2.54
N PRO A 112 -10.42 9.86 3.02
CA PRO A 112 -11.35 10.79 3.67
C PRO A 112 -10.79 11.44 4.94
N ILE A 113 -10.07 10.67 5.76
CA ILE A 113 -9.48 11.15 7.02
C ILE A 113 -8.42 12.21 6.73
N VAL A 114 -7.54 11.97 5.74
CA VAL A 114 -6.50 12.93 5.33
C VAL A 114 -7.10 14.23 4.79
N LYS A 115 -8.25 14.19 4.09
CA LYS A 115 -8.91 15.41 3.61
C LYS A 115 -9.48 16.29 4.73
N GLY A 116 -9.65 15.77 5.95
CA GLY A 116 -10.09 16.54 7.12
C GLY A 116 -11.55 17.04 7.07
N LYS A 117 -12.28 16.77 5.99
CA LYS A 117 -13.70 17.14 5.82
C LYS A 117 -14.67 16.05 6.26
N SER A 118 -14.16 14.94 6.76
CA SER A 118 -14.93 13.72 7.05
C SER A 118 -16.05 13.93 8.08
N LEU A 119 -15.96 14.97 8.90
CA LEU A 119 -16.95 15.30 9.95
C LEU A 119 -17.90 16.44 9.56
N GLU A 120 -17.77 17.02 8.36
CA GLU A 120 -18.73 18.03 7.88
C GLU A 120 -20.08 17.37 7.57
N ASP A 121 -21.20 18.01 7.95
CA ASP A 121 -22.56 17.48 7.72
C ASP A 121 -22.89 17.26 6.23
N THR A 122 -22.19 17.96 5.33
CA THR A 122 -22.34 17.82 3.88
C THR A 122 -21.57 16.63 3.30
N SER A 123 -20.79 15.92 4.11
CA SER A 123 -19.97 14.81 3.66
C SER A 123 -20.81 13.58 3.32
N ARG A 124 -20.54 13.04 2.15
CA ARG A 124 -21.12 11.78 1.68
C ARG A 124 -20.12 10.63 1.82
N PRO A 125 -20.58 9.37 1.99
CA PRO A 125 -19.67 8.22 2.00
C PRO A 125 -18.79 8.20 0.76
N VAL A 126 -17.51 7.90 0.93
CA VAL A 126 -16.52 7.87 -0.15
C VAL A 126 -16.94 6.93 -1.29
N ILE A 127 -17.52 5.78 -0.94
CA ILE A 127 -18.18 4.85 -1.85
C ILE A 127 -19.66 5.22 -1.88
N ASN A 128 -20.09 5.79 -3.00
CA ASN A 128 -21.49 6.14 -3.23
C ASN A 128 -22.08 5.51 -4.51
N ARG A 129 -21.23 4.96 -5.38
CA ARG A 129 -21.62 4.24 -6.58
C ARG A 129 -20.79 2.97 -6.72
N TYR A 130 -21.34 1.96 -7.38
CA TYR A 130 -20.61 0.70 -7.64
C TYR A 130 -19.32 0.92 -8.43
N ILE A 131 -19.27 1.94 -9.29
CA ILE A 131 -18.06 2.33 -10.03
C ILE A 131 -16.90 2.72 -9.12
N ASP A 132 -17.20 3.22 -7.90
CA ASP A 132 -16.17 3.57 -6.94
C ASP A 132 -15.38 2.35 -6.47
N LEU A 133 -15.95 1.13 -6.59
CA LEU A 133 -15.30 -0.14 -6.30
C LEU A 133 -14.74 -0.79 -7.58
N ILE A 134 -15.55 -0.86 -8.64
CA ILE A 134 -15.20 -1.61 -9.86
C ILE A 134 -13.96 -1.00 -10.54
N VAL A 135 -13.90 0.33 -10.69
CA VAL A 135 -12.80 0.97 -11.42
C VAL A 135 -11.45 0.72 -10.73
N PRO A 136 -11.28 0.96 -9.41
CA PRO A 136 -10.04 0.61 -8.73
C PRO A 136 -9.65 -0.87 -8.81
N ILE A 137 -10.63 -1.80 -8.74
CA ILE A 137 -10.34 -3.24 -8.89
C ILE A 137 -9.78 -3.53 -10.28
N LEU A 138 -10.47 -3.08 -11.33
CA LEU A 138 -10.04 -3.33 -12.71
C LEU A 138 -8.66 -2.75 -12.98
N VAL A 139 -8.37 -1.55 -12.48
CA VAL A 139 -7.04 -0.94 -12.56
C VAL A 139 -6.01 -1.77 -11.79
N SER A 140 -6.33 -2.22 -10.58
CA SER A 140 -5.43 -3.05 -9.76
C SER A 140 -5.11 -4.38 -10.43
N VAL A 141 -6.11 -5.04 -11.02
CA VAL A 141 -5.95 -6.32 -11.74
C VAL A 141 -5.12 -6.10 -13.01
N CYS A 142 -5.40 -5.04 -13.77
CA CYS A 142 -4.62 -4.68 -14.96
C CYS A 142 -3.14 -4.42 -14.61
N LEU A 143 -2.87 -3.56 -13.63
CA LEU A 143 -1.52 -3.28 -13.16
C LEU A 143 -0.84 -4.53 -12.59
N GLY A 144 -1.58 -5.35 -11.83
CA GLY A 144 -1.11 -6.64 -11.32
C GLY A 144 -0.66 -7.58 -12.43
N MET A 145 -1.44 -7.71 -13.51
CA MET A 145 -1.08 -8.52 -14.67
C MET A 145 0.16 -7.97 -15.40
N VAL A 146 0.23 -6.65 -15.60
CA VAL A 146 1.39 -6.00 -16.22
C VAL A 146 2.65 -6.24 -15.39
N VAL A 147 2.59 -6.05 -14.07
CA VAL A 147 3.71 -6.29 -13.17
C VAL A 147 4.10 -7.77 -13.14
N PHE A 148 3.12 -8.67 -13.07
CA PHE A 148 3.36 -10.12 -13.06
C PHE A 148 3.99 -10.63 -14.37
N SER A 149 3.68 -9.99 -15.50
CA SER A 149 4.27 -10.33 -16.81
C SER A 149 5.73 -9.92 -16.96
N GLY A 150 6.28 -9.11 -16.05
CA GLY A 150 7.69 -8.71 -16.07
C GLY A 150 8.05 -7.73 -17.19
N ILE A 151 7.08 -7.08 -17.84
CA ILE A 151 7.31 -6.16 -18.97
C ILE A 151 7.92 -4.82 -18.52
N ILE A 152 7.64 -4.38 -17.29
CA ILE A 152 8.15 -3.11 -16.76
C ILE A 152 9.60 -3.30 -16.31
N HIS A 153 10.52 -2.44 -16.76
CA HIS A 153 11.92 -2.48 -16.35
C HIS A 153 12.09 -2.44 -14.82
N TYR A 154 12.98 -3.28 -14.30
CA TYR A 154 13.24 -3.52 -12.87
C TYR A 154 13.37 -2.22 -12.07
N LEU A 155 14.23 -1.30 -12.53
CA LEU A 155 14.52 -0.08 -11.79
C LEU A 155 13.30 0.83 -11.67
N VAL A 156 12.45 0.88 -12.69
CA VAL A 156 11.25 1.73 -12.72
C VAL A 156 10.23 1.20 -11.73
N LEU A 157 9.94 -0.10 -11.79
CA LEU A 157 8.97 -0.74 -10.90
C LEU A 157 9.43 -0.66 -9.44
N ASN A 158 10.69 -0.97 -9.17
CA ASN A 158 11.21 -1.02 -7.82
C ASN A 158 11.30 0.39 -7.19
N SER A 159 11.69 1.41 -7.98
CA SER A 159 11.67 2.81 -7.54
C SER A 159 10.25 3.30 -7.25
N PHE A 160 9.29 2.94 -8.10
CA PHE A 160 7.89 3.29 -7.91
C PHE A 160 7.32 2.69 -6.62
N ILE A 161 7.62 1.42 -6.36
CA ILE A 161 7.21 0.73 -5.13
C ILE A 161 7.79 1.43 -3.90
N VAL A 162 9.10 1.66 -3.85
CA VAL A 162 9.75 2.31 -2.69
C VAL A 162 9.23 3.73 -2.46
N PHE A 163 8.99 4.46 -3.54
CA PHE A 163 8.34 5.77 -3.46
C PHE A 163 6.94 5.69 -2.83
N MET A 164 6.14 4.68 -3.20
CA MET A 164 4.83 4.44 -2.58
C MET A 164 4.93 4.06 -1.11
N ILE A 165 5.93 3.26 -0.71
CA ILE A 165 6.21 2.96 0.70
C ILE A 165 6.41 4.27 1.47
N ILE A 166 7.36 5.10 1.03
CA ILE A 166 7.71 6.35 1.72
C ILE A 166 6.49 7.26 1.84
N ILE A 167 5.75 7.50 0.74
CA ILE A 167 4.55 8.35 0.75
C ILE A 167 3.52 7.83 1.75
N TRP A 168 3.22 6.53 1.74
CA TRP A 168 2.18 5.99 2.61
C TRP A 168 2.55 6.04 4.08
N PHE A 169 3.80 5.75 4.42
CA PHE A 169 4.29 5.92 5.79
C PHE A 169 4.31 7.39 6.21
N SER A 170 4.68 8.32 5.31
CA SER A 170 4.56 9.77 5.57
C SER A 170 3.10 10.19 5.80
N LEU A 171 2.15 9.66 5.02
CA LEU A 171 0.72 9.92 5.20
C LEU A 171 0.25 9.43 6.57
N PHE A 172 0.63 8.22 6.99
CA PHE A 172 0.29 7.70 8.31
C PHE A 172 0.94 8.51 9.45
N ALA A 173 2.23 8.86 9.32
CA ALA A 173 2.93 9.69 10.30
C ALA A 173 2.27 11.07 10.47
N SER A 174 1.59 11.58 9.44
CA SER A 174 0.86 12.85 9.50
C SER A 174 -0.30 12.87 10.50
N PHE A 175 -0.81 11.71 10.92
CA PHE A 175 -1.80 11.61 11.99
C PHE A 175 -1.22 11.87 13.38
N LEU A 176 0.10 11.78 13.56
CA LEU A 176 0.76 12.16 14.82
C LEU A 176 0.82 13.69 15.00
N PHE A 177 0.72 14.44 13.90
CA PHE A 177 0.89 15.89 13.86
C PHE A 177 -0.43 16.62 13.53
N LEU A 178 -1.57 16.12 14.03
CA LEU A 178 -2.89 16.71 13.78
C LEU A 178 -3.03 18.14 14.35
N GLY A 179 -2.28 18.49 15.39
CA GLY A 179 -2.29 19.83 16.00
C GLY A 179 -1.55 20.92 15.21
N ILE A 180 -0.83 20.57 14.15
CA ILE A 180 -0.04 21.53 13.35
C ILE A 180 -0.90 22.05 12.20
N SER A 181 -1.25 23.33 12.25
CA SER A 181 -2.04 24.00 11.21
C SER A 181 -1.23 24.37 9.95
N LEU A 182 0.09 24.58 10.10
CA LEU A 182 0.97 24.88 8.97
C LEU A 182 1.24 23.63 8.15
N LEU A 183 0.60 23.54 6.98
CA LEU A 183 0.66 22.36 6.12
C LEU A 183 2.12 21.99 5.75
N GLY A 184 2.94 22.95 5.32
CA GLY A 184 4.34 22.68 4.96
C GLY A 184 5.12 22.00 6.08
N LEU A 185 5.01 22.52 7.32
CA LEU A 185 5.68 21.95 8.49
C LEU A 185 5.13 20.58 8.86
N LYS A 186 3.81 20.37 8.76
CA LYS A 186 3.21 19.06 8.99
C LYS A 186 3.79 18.00 8.05
N TRP A 187 3.86 18.32 6.76
CA TRP A 187 4.37 17.37 5.75
C TRP A 187 5.86 17.08 5.94
N THR A 188 6.68 18.09 6.26
CA THR A 188 8.11 17.87 6.51
C THR A 188 8.35 17.00 7.75
N LEU A 189 7.69 17.29 8.87
CA LEU A 189 7.81 16.47 10.09
C LEU A 189 7.33 15.03 9.87
N SER A 190 6.22 14.85 9.14
CA SER A 190 5.70 13.52 8.82
C SER A 190 6.66 12.74 7.93
N SER A 191 7.26 13.41 6.94
CA SER A 191 8.23 12.78 6.03
C SER A 191 9.50 12.38 6.78
N ILE A 192 10.07 13.28 7.58
CA ILE A 192 11.26 12.99 8.40
C ILE A 192 10.98 11.85 9.39
N SER A 193 9.86 11.90 10.10
CA SER A 193 9.46 10.85 11.04
C SER A 193 9.31 9.50 10.33
N SER A 194 8.70 9.46 9.15
CA SER A 194 8.56 8.23 8.36
C SER A 194 9.91 7.67 7.89
N LEU A 195 10.84 8.53 7.44
CA LEU A 195 12.16 8.09 7.00
C LEU A 195 12.99 7.56 8.16
N ILE A 196 12.95 8.22 9.32
CA ILE A 196 13.60 7.74 10.54
C ILE A 196 13.01 6.38 10.92
N PHE A 197 11.69 6.26 10.97
CA PHE A 197 11.02 5.02 11.34
C PHE A 197 11.35 3.87 10.39
N LEU A 198 11.27 4.07 9.07
CA LEU A 198 11.62 3.06 8.07
C LEU A 198 13.10 2.67 8.15
N SER A 199 13.99 3.64 8.40
CA SER A 199 15.42 3.36 8.56
C SER A 199 15.68 2.51 9.80
N LEU A 200 15.07 2.85 10.93
CA LEU A 200 15.17 2.06 12.16
C LEU A 200 14.65 0.64 11.96
N LEU A 201 13.53 0.48 11.25
CA LEU A 201 12.93 -0.82 11.00
C LEU A 201 13.80 -1.68 10.06
N SER A 202 14.40 -1.07 9.04
CA SER A 202 15.35 -1.74 8.15
C SER A 202 16.60 -2.22 8.89
N LEU A 203 17.17 -1.38 9.75
CA LEU A 203 18.33 -1.71 10.59
C LEU A 203 17.98 -2.82 11.60
N LEU A 204 16.82 -2.72 12.27
CA LEU A 204 16.35 -3.73 13.20
C LEU A 204 16.16 -5.08 12.49
N HIS A 205 15.57 -5.08 11.30
CA HIS A 205 15.40 -6.29 10.51
C HIS A 205 16.75 -6.93 10.13
N GLN A 206 17.74 -6.11 9.77
CA GLN A 206 19.10 -6.61 9.52
C GLN A 206 19.70 -7.29 10.76
N LEU A 207 19.48 -6.74 11.96
CA LEU A 207 19.97 -7.31 13.23
C LEU A 207 19.26 -8.59 13.66
N ILE A 208 17.98 -8.75 13.33
CA ILE A 208 17.19 -9.93 13.72
C ILE A 208 17.49 -11.14 12.83
N ILE A 209 17.81 -10.90 11.55
CA ILE A 209 18.03 -11.96 10.55
C ILE A 209 19.52 -12.28 10.34
N SER A 210 20.44 -11.42 10.81
CA SER A 210 21.88 -11.72 10.90
C SER A 210 22.22 -12.66 12.05
#